data_AF-A0A922SHQ7-F1
#
_entry.id   AF-A0A922SHQ7-F1
#
_cell.length_a   1.000
_cell.length_b   1.000
_cell.length_c   1.000
_cell.angle_alpha   90.00
_cell.angle_beta   90.00
_cell.angle_gamma   90.00
#
_symmetry.space_group_name_H-M   'P 1'
#
loop_
_entity.id
_entity.type
_entity.pdbx_description
1 polymer ?
#
loop_
_entity_poly.entity_id
_entity_poly.type
_entity_poly.pdbx_seq_one_letter_code
_entity_poly.pdbx_strand_id
1 'polypeptide(L)'
;MELLEKRVKSRFSHRHLFIFPNEHDSQRAPQYKYKDVLVQLLSLPVQKTVKKKSRSRRNTVSDDMETDAALENSLPPHILARYPDFDHLNPDFILDWNQHITGMAEDYKLIDCLEKLCYYSVNEQIFRNILFELVSKLSCDSPYIDVSDLSAIIDKTVAPEHRVKLLQSLSILELSLVIAMKHGMEIFDGQPMNFEMVLHRYTKFANSNSSTQTVPRPVILKAFEHLQELEIIMPVKTTDSIYNGSETTANRVQKEYKLYTLAVPNEDISDAVKNFKALPTEINHWFNNSVV
;
A
#
# COMPACT_ATOMS: atom_id res chain seq x y z
N MET A 1 18.51 -11.72 -19.61
CA MET A 1 19.58 -12.21 -20.51
C MET A 1 20.75 -11.24 -20.69
N GLU A 2 20.56 -9.93 -20.49
CA GLU A 2 21.61 -8.92 -20.71
C GLU A 2 22.64 -8.85 -19.58
N LEU A 3 22.25 -9.29 -18.38
CA LEU A 3 23.15 -9.44 -17.24
C LEU A 3 24.07 -10.66 -17.34
N LEU A 4 23.87 -11.54 -18.34
CA LEU A 4 24.72 -12.71 -18.53
C LEU A 4 25.97 -12.35 -19.33
N GLU A 5 27.14 -12.79 -18.83
CA GLU A 5 28.41 -12.69 -19.55
C GLU A 5 28.31 -13.38 -20.92
N LYS A 6 28.99 -12.86 -21.95
CA LYS A 6 28.89 -13.33 -23.35
C LYS A 6 28.99 -14.86 -23.50
N ARG A 7 29.96 -15.49 -22.82
CA ARG A 7 30.19 -16.95 -22.90
C ARG A 7 29.08 -17.80 -22.27
N VAL A 8 28.37 -17.25 -21.29
CA VAL A 8 27.23 -17.88 -20.60
C VAL A 8 25.98 -17.68 -21.44
N LYS A 9 25.72 -16.45 -21.90
CA LYS A 9 24.60 -16.12 -22.78
C LYS A 9 24.60 -16.96 -24.05
N SER A 10 25.77 -17.24 -24.64
CA SER A 10 25.92 -18.08 -25.84
C SER A 10 25.58 -19.56 -25.61
N ARG A 11 25.66 -20.07 -24.38
CA ARG A 11 25.40 -21.48 -24.04
C ARG A 11 24.08 -21.68 -23.29
N PHE A 12 23.45 -20.59 -22.87
CA PHE A 12 22.19 -20.64 -22.14
C PHE A 12 21.05 -20.98 -23.10
N SER A 13 20.16 -21.88 -22.66
CA SER A 13 18.98 -22.25 -23.45
C SER A 13 18.13 -21.01 -23.73
N HIS A 14 17.76 -20.79 -24.99
CA HIS A 14 16.87 -19.69 -25.39
C HIS A 14 15.40 -19.95 -25.05
N ARG A 15 15.07 -21.08 -24.41
CA ARG A 15 13.71 -21.38 -23.96
C ARG A 15 13.40 -20.53 -22.73
N HIS A 16 12.68 -19.45 -22.95
CA HIS A 16 12.14 -18.62 -21.88
C HIS A 16 10.69 -19.04 -21.61
N LEU A 17 10.43 -19.37 -20.36
CA LEU A 17 9.07 -19.44 -19.83
C LEU A 17 8.81 -18.10 -19.17
N PHE A 18 7.93 -17.32 -19.79
CA PHE A 18 7.43 -16.12 -19.15
C PHE A 18 6.18 -16.51 -18.36
N ILE A 19 6.11 -16.04 -17.12
CA ILE A 19 4.94 -16.21 -16.25
C ILE A 19 4.49 -14.80 -15.93
N PHE A 20 3.57 -14.28 -16.72
CA PHE A 20 3.00 -12.97 -16.44
C PHE A 20 1.66 -13.14 -15.71
N PRO A 21 1.37 -12.26 -14.72
CA PRO A 21 0.05 -12.21 -14.13
C PRO A 21 -1.01 -11.93 -15.20
N ASN A 22 -2.12 -12.68 -15.16
CA ASN A 22 -3.34 -12.43 -15.94
C ASN A 22 -3.23 -12.63 -17.46
N GLU A 23 -2.19 -13.32 -17.95
CA GLU A 23 -1.94 -13.48 -19.40
C GLU A 23 -3.06 -14.20 -20.18
N HIS A 24 -3.67 -15.21 -19.55
CA HIS A 24 -4.67 -16.06 -20.20
C HIS A 24 -6.07 -15.45 -20.29
N ASP A 25 -6.30 -14.31 -19.65
CA ASP A 25 -7.63 -13.73 -19.44
C ASP A 25 -7.78 -12.34 -20.09
N SER A 26 -7.05 -12.11 -21.18
CA SER A 26 -6.96 -10.81 -21.89
C SER A 26 -8.29 -10.35 -22.52
N GLN A 27 -9.32 -11.19 -22.53
CA GLN A 27 -10.68 -10.85 -22.97
C GLN A 27 -11.55 -10.29 -21.84
N ARG A 28 -11.19 -10.53 -20.56
CA ARG A 28 -11.97 -10.13 -19.40
C ARG A 28 -11.23 -9.10 -18.58
N ALA A 29 -11.96 -8.14 -18.04
CA ALA A 29 -11.35 -7.12 -17.21
C ALA A 29 -10.75 -7.76 -15.93
N PRO A 30 -9.59 -7.30 -15.43
CA PRO A 30 -8.84 -7.98 -14.36
C PRO A 30 -9.66 -8.27 -13.09
N GLN A 31 -10.61 -7.39 -12.75
CA GLN A 31 -11.48 -7.54 -11.57
C GLN A 31 -12.27 -8.84 -11.57
N TYR A 32 -12.61 -9.40 -12.73
CA TYR A 32 -13.32 -10.67 -12.81
C TYR A 32 -12.44 -11.85 -12.41
N LYS A 33 -11.16 -11.85 -12.79
CA LYS A 33 -10.20 -12.85 -12.31
C LYS A 33 -10.04 -12.76 -10.80
N TYR A 34 -9.94 -11.54 -10.26
CA TYR A 34 -9.85 -11.33 -8.81
C TYR A 34 -11.10 -11.80 -8.05
N LYS A 35 -12.29 -11.62 -8.66
CA LYS A 35 -13.54 -12.19 -8.17
C LYS A 35 -13.47 -13.73 -8.15
N ASP A 36 -13.00 -14.35 -9.23
CA ASP A 36 -12.91 -15.82 -9.32
C ASP A 36 -11.91 -16.37 -8.28
N VAL A 37 -10.76 -15.70 -8.11
CA VAL A 37 -9.77 -16.02 -7.07
C VAL A 37 -10.35 -15.82 -5.66
N LEU A 38 -11.16 -14.78 -5.43
CA LEU A 38 -11.84 -14.56 -4.15
C LEU A 38 -12.74 -15.74 -3.80
N VAL A 39 -13.60 -16.13 -4.74
CA VAL A 39 -14.52 -17.26 -4.56
C VAL A 39 -13.72 -18.53 -4.32
N GLN A 40 -12.67 -18.78 -5.09
CA GLN A 40 -11.83 -19.96 -4.95
C GLN A 40 -11.13 -20.03 -3.57
N LEU A 41 -10.61 -18.91 -3.07
CA LEU A 41 -9.82 -18.87 -1.83
C LEU A 41 -10.67 -18.80 -0.56
N LEU A 42 -11.85 -18.17 -0.63
CA LEU A 42 -12.74 -18.01 0.52
C LEU A 42 -13.79 -19.13 0.64
N SER A 43 -14.06 -19.87 -0.44
CA SER A 43 -14.99 -21.01 -0.37
C SER A 43 -14.37 -22.19 0.38
N LEU A 44 -15.20 -22.90 1.14
CA LEU A 44 -14.84 -24.13 1.81
C LEU A 44 -14.96 -25.32 0.85
N PRO A 45 -14.02 -26.30 0.93
CA PRO A 45 -14.03 -27.45 0.06
C PRO A 45 -15.26 -28.34 0.33
N VAL A 46 -16.05 -28.62 -0.71
CA VAL A 46 -17.19 -29.54 -0.62
C VAL A 46 -16.69 -30.97 -0.82
N GLN A 47 -16.69 -31.79 0.24
CA GLN A 47 -16.45 -33.23 0.10
C GLN A 47 -17.64 -33.89 -0.60
N LYS A 48 -17.60 -33.98 -1.93
CA LYS A 48 -18.54 -34.83 -2.65
C LYS A 48 -18.23 -36.29 -2.33
N THR A 49 -19.09 -36.93 -1.54
CA THR A 49 -19.10 -38.39 -1.42
C THR A 49 -19.50 -38.97 -2.79
N VAL A 50 -18.51 -39.31 -3.61
CA VAL A 50 -18.76 -40.04 -4.85
C VAL A 50 -19.30 -41.42 -4.46
N LYS A 51 -20.63 -41.58 -4.43
CA LYS A 51 -21.25 -42.90 -4.42
C LYS A 51 -20.81 -43.60 -5.70
N LYS A 52 -19.83 -44.51 -5.58
CA LYS A 52 -19.37 -45.38 -6.68
C LYS A 52 -20.60 -46.09 -7.27
N LYS A 53 -21.09 -45.62 -8.41
CA LYS A 53 -22.01 -46.40 -9.23
C LYS A 53 -21.28 -47.68 -9.62
N SER A 54 -21.85 -48.82 -9.26
CA SER A 54 -21.39 -50.14 -9.67
C SER A 54 -21.18 -50.15 -11.20
N ARG A 55 -19.91 -50.29 -11.62
CA ARG A 55 -19.52 -50.40 -13.02
C ARG A 55 -20.04 -51.73 -13.57
N SER A 56 -21.18 -51.69 -14.25
CA SER A 56 -21.54 -52.74 -15.20
C SER A 56 -20.59 -52.65 -16.39
N ARG A 57 -19.82 -53.73 -16.64
CA ARG A 57 -18.92 -53.85 -17.79
C ARG A 57 -19.73 -53.74 -19.07
N ARG A 58 -19.54 -52.66 -19.83
CA ARG A 58 -19.76 -52.67 -21.27
C ARG A 58 -18.64 -51.87 -21.94
N ASN A 59 -17.86 -52.57 -22.76
CA ASN A 59 -16.74 -52.03 -23.52
C ASN A 59 -17.26 -51.11 -24.63
N THR A 60 -16.95 -49.82 -24.52
CA THR A 60 -16.84 -48.90 -25.65
C THR A 60 -15.80 -47.86 -25.27
N VAL A 61 -14.70 -47.82 -26.03
CA VAL A 61 -13.68 -46.79 -25.93
C VAL A 61 -14.24 -45.56 -26.63
N SER A 62 -14.88 -44.67 -25.87
CA SER A 62 -14.99 -43.26 -26.24
C SER A 62 -14.00 -42.50 -25.39
N ASP A 63 -13.10 -41.80 -26.07
CA ASP A 63 -12.10 -40.90 -25.51
C ASP A 63 -12.81 -39.60 -25.08
N ASP A 64 -13.70 -39.74 -24.10
CA ASP A 64 -14.30 -38.60 -23.44
C ASP A 64 -13.32 -38.17 -22.35
N MET A 65 -12.58 -37.08 -22.63
CA MET A 65 -11.97 -36.29 -21.57
C MET A 65 -13.09 -35.90 -20.61
N GLU A 66 -13.24 -36.65 -19.52
CA GLU A 66 -13.89 -36.17 -18.30
C GLU A 66 -13.09 -34.94 -17.85
N THR A 67 -13.50 -33.76 -18.31
CA THR A 67 -13.07 -32.52 -17.70
C THR A 67 -13.58 -32.57 -16.27
N ASP A 68 -12.62 -32.64 -15.35
CA ASP A 68 -12.79 -32.76 -13.90
C ASP A 68 -13.34 -31.43 -13.32
N ALA A 69 -14.46 -30.95 -13.87
CA ALA A 69 -15.14 -29.70 -13.56
C ALA A 69 -15.74 -29.68 -12.13
N ALA A 70 -15.41 -30.66 -11.30
CA ALA A 70 -15.96 -30.83 -9.96
C ALA A 70 -15.00 -30.41 -8.83
N LEU A 71 -13.76 -30.00 -9.13
CA LEU A 71 -12.71 -29.71 -8.15
C LEU A 71 -12.24 -28.23 -8.12
N GLU A 72 -12.83 -27.33 -8.91
CA GLU A 72 -12.31 -25.95 -9.10
C GLU A 72 -12.21 -25.12 -7.82
N ASN A 73 -13.03 -25.40 -6.80
CA ASN A 73 -13.10 -24.61 -5.57
C ASN A 73 -12.50 -25.33 -4.34
N SER A 74 -11.59 -26.29 -4.53
CA SER A 74 -11.00 -27.01 -3.39
C SER A 74 -9.49 -26.83 -3.29
N LEU A 75 -9.02 -26.61 -2.05
CA LEU A 75 -7.61 -26.73 -1.69
C LEU A 75 -7.07 -28.07 -2.21
N PRO A 76 -5.83 -28.10 -2.73
CA PRO A 76 -5.23 -29.34 -3.22
C PRO A 76 -5.39 -30.50 -2.22
N PRO A 77 -5.64 -31.75 -2.67
CA PRO A 77 -5.94 -32.88 -1.79
C PRO A 77 -4.88 -33.14 -0.70
N HIS A 78 -3.62 -32.84 -1.01
CA HIS A 78 -2.50 -32.98 -0.07
C HIS A 78 -2.51 -31.94 1.06
N ILE A 79 -3.19 -30.80 0.89
CA ILE A 79 -3.41 -29.80 1.94
C ILE A 79 -4.58 -30.23 2.81
N LEU A 80 -5.68 -30.68 2.20
CA LEU A 80 -6.84 -31.23 2.93
C LEU A 80 -6.42 -32.40 3.85
N ALA A 81 -5.55 -33.29 3.36
CA ALA A 81 -5.02 -34.39 4.15
C ALA A 81 -4.20 -33.96 5.38
N ARG A 82 -3.72 -32.70 5.45
CA ARG A 82 -2.99 -32.18 6.62
C ARG A 82 -3.92 -31.66 7.72
N TYR A 83 -5.20 -31.50 7.42
CA TYR A 83 -6.20 -30.91 8.32
C TYR A 83 -7.43 -31.84 8.39
N PRO A 84 -7.34 -32.95 9.14
CA PRO A 84 -8.43 -33.93 9.23
C PRO A 84 -9.72 -33.36 9.84
N ASP A 85 -9.64 -32.22 10.53
CA ASP A 85 -10.79 -31.54 11.14
C ASP A 85 -11.83 -31.05 10.11
N PHE A 86 -11.46 -30.91 8.82
CA PHE A 86 -12.41 -30.57 7.76
C PHE A 86 -13.46 -31.66 7.51
N ASP A 87 -13.17 -32.92 7.85
CA ASP A 87 -14.13 -34.04 7.74
C ASP A 87 -15.29 -33.91 8.75
N HIS A 88 -15.11 -33.11 9.80
CA HIS A 88 -16.07 -32.92 10.88
C HIS A 88 -16.94 -31.67 10.74
N LEU A 89 -16.72 -30.86 9.70
CA LEU A 89 -17.54 -29.66 9.47
C LEU A 89 -18.96 -30.04 9.06
N ASN A 90 -19.94 -29.33 9.61
CA ASN A 90 -21.34 -29.52 9.27
C ASN A 90 -21.56 -29.20 7.76
N PRO A 91 -22.09 -30.15 6.96
CA PRO A 91 -22.40 -29.90 5.55
C PRO A 91 -23.32 -28.70 5.32
N ASP A 92 -24.26 -28.44 6.22
CA ASP A 92 -25.18 -27.30 6.11
C ASP A 92 -24.44 -25.97 6.28
N PHE A 93 -23.43 -25.93 7.17
CA PHE A 93 -22.58 -24.75 7.36
C PHE A 93 -21.70 -24.49 6.12
N ILE A 94 -21.13 -25.54 5.52
CA ILE A 94 -20.33 -25.41 4.29
C ILE A 94 -21.19 -24.86 3.16
N LEU A 95 -22.41 -25.36 3.01
CA LEU A 95 -23.35 -24.89 1.99
C LEU A 95 -23.71 -23.42 2.21
N ASP A 96 -24.07 -23.05 3.44
CA ASP A 96 -24.44 -21.69 3.83
C ASP A 96 -23.28 -20.69 3.60
N TRP A 97 -22.08 -21.03 4.06
CA TRP A 97 -20.88 -20.22 3.85
C TRP A 97 -20.56 -20.03 2.35
N ASN A 98 -20.57 -21.12 1.57
CA ASN A 98 -20.26 -21.03 0.14
C ASN A 98 -21.33 -20.26 -0.64
N GLN A 99 -22.61 -20.35 -0.23
CA GLN A 99 -23.68 -19.52 -0.78
C GLN A 99 -23.46 -18.04 -0.44
N HIS A 100 -23.06 -17.73 0.80
CA HIS A 100 -22.69 -16.37 1.19
C HIS A 100 -21.56 -15.81 0.33
N ILE A 101 -20.46 -16.54 0.16
CA ILE A 101 -19.32 -16.11 -0.68
C ILE A 101 -19.72 -15.92 -2.14
N THR A 102 -20.53 -16.85 -2.69
CA THR A 102 -20.98 -16.76 -4.09
C THR A 102 -21.93 -15.58 -4.29
N GLY A 103 -22.86 -15.34 -3.36
CA GLY A 103 -23.76 -14.19 -3.39
C GLY A 103 -23.02 -12.86 -3.26
N MET A 104 -22.02 -12.80 -2.37
CA MET A 104 -21.16 -11.64 -2.20
C MET A 104 -20.36 -11.33 -3.48
N ALA A 105 -19.93 -12.37 -4.21
CA ALA A 105 -19.20 -12.22 -5.46
C ALA A 105 -20.05 -11.59 -6.58
N GLU A 106 -21.38 -11.61 -6.49
CA GLU A 106 -22.30 -10.97 -7.43
C GLU A 106 -22.65 -9.52 -7.06
N ASP A 107 -22.26 -9.04 -5.88
CA ASP A 107 -22.51 -7.67 -5.44
C ASP A 107 -21.73 -6.66 -6.32
N TYR A 108 -22.45 -5.66 -6.84
CA TYR A 108 -21.86 -4.58 -7.62
C TYR A 108 -20.82 -3.78 -6.82
N LYS A 109 -21.02 -3.64 -5.49
CA LYS A 109 -20.06 -2.96 -4.62
C LYS A 109 -18.75 -3.71 -4.54
N LEU A 110 -18.79 -5.04 -4.51
CA LEU A 110 -17.58 -5.86 -4.50
C LEU A 110 -16.85 -5.72 -5.83
N ILE A 111 -17.57 -5.76 -6.96
CA ILE A 111 -16.99 -5.58 -8.29
C ILE A 111 -16.32 -4.19 -8.40
N ASP A 112 -16.97 -3.13 -7.93
CA ASP A 112 -16.42 -1.76 -7.91
C ASP A 112 -15.14 -1.66 -7.05
N CYS A 113 -15.15 -2.29 -5.87
CA CYS A 113 -13.96 -2.34 -5.01
C CYS A 113 -12.79 -3.09 -5.66
N LEU A 114 -13.08 -4.21 -6.35
CA LEU A 114 -12.06 -4.96 -7.08
C LEU A 114 -11.55 -4.19 -8.29
N GLU A 115 -12.41 -3.45 -9.00
CA GLU A 115 -12.00 -2.55 -10.08
C GLU A 115 -11.07 -1.45 -9.58
N LYS A 116 -11.40 -0.82 -8.44
CA LYS A 116 -10.52 0.13 -7.76
C LYS A 116 -9.18 -0.49 -7.42
N LEU A 117 -9.14 -1.70 -6.86
CA LEU A 117 -7.88 -2.40 -6.58
C LEU A 117 -7.07 -2.61 -7.88
N CYS A 118 -7.71 -3.10 -8.94
CA CYS A 118 -7.06 -3.39 -10.23
C CYS A 118 -6.52 -2.14 -10.92
N TYR A 119 -7.13 -0.97 -10.69
CA TYR A 119 -6.63 0.31 -11.16
C TYR A 119 -5.24 0.64 -10.58
N TYR A 120 -5.01 0.33 -9.30
CA TYR A 120 -3.73 0.60 -8.63
C TYR A 120 -2.74 -0.55 -8.70
N SER A 121 -3.21 -1.79 -8.70
CA SER A 121 -2.36 -2.98 -8.64
C SER A 121 -3.03 -4.21 -9.22
N VAL A 122 -2.25 -4.98 -9.99
CA VAL A 122 -2.62 -6.32 -10.47
C VAL A 122 -1.78 -7.41 -9.78
N ASN A 123 -1.23 -7.11 -8.61
CA ASN A 123 -0.44 -8.07 -7.84
C ASN A 123 -1.31 -8.98 -6.95
N GLU A 124 -1.35 -10.26 -7.27
CA GLU A 124 -2.11 -11.27 -6.55
C GLU A 124 -1.68 -11.40 -5.08
N GLN A 125 -0.41 -11.18 -4.74
CA GLN A 125 0.06 -11.25 -3.34
C GLN A 125 -0.56 -10.15 -2.48
N ILE A 126 -0.70 -8.93 -3.02
CA ILE A 126 -1.37 -7.83 -2.33
C ILE A 126 -2.82 -8.21 -2.07
N PHE A 127 -3.48 -8.79 -3.08
CA PHE A 127 -4.85 -9.28 -2.93
C PHE A 127 -4.99 -10.38 -1.88
N ARG A 128 -4.08 -11.37 -1.87
CA ARG A 128 -4.07 -12.42 -0.84
C ARG A 128 -3.90 -11.86 0.57
N ASN A 129 -3.08 -10.82 0.74
CA ASN A 129 -2.93 -10.13 2.03
C ASN A 129 -4.23 -9.41 2.44
N ILE A 130 -4.94 -8.79 1.48
CA ILE A 130 -6.26 -8.17 1.72
C ILE A 130 -7.27 -9.22 2.20
N LEU A 131 -7.34 -10.37 1.51
CA LEU A 131 -8.22 -11.48 1.90
C LEU A 131 -7.84 -12.04 3.29
N PHE A 132 -6.56 -12.08 3.61
CA PHE A 132 -6.10 -12.49 4.94
C PHE A 132 -6.53 -11.51 6.04
N GLU A 133 -6.40 -10.20 5.82
CA GLU A 133 -6.90 -9.17 6.75
C GLU A 133 -8.43 -9.27 6.91
N LEU A 134 -9.15 -9.57 5.82
CA LEU A 134 -10.61 -9.77 5.82
C LEU A 134 -11.02 -10.97 6.69
N VAL A 135 -10.38 -12.14 6.49
CA VAL A 135 -10.65 -13.35 7.29
C VAL A 135 -10.28 -13.13 8.77
N SER A 136 -9.25 -12.32 9.04
CA SER A 136 -8.81 -12.02 10.42
C SER A 136 -9.81 -11.15 11.21
N LYS A 137 -10.77 -10.50 10.54
CA LYS A 137 -11.85 -9.72 11.19
C LYS A 137 -13.04 -10.59 11.63
N LEU A 138 -13.11 -11.83 11.19
CA LEU A 138 -14.18 -12.74 11.58
C LEU A 138 -14.12 -13.01 13.09
N SER A 139 -15.27 -12.90 13.74
CA SER A 139 -15.41 -13.10 15.18
C SER A 139 -16.76 -13.72 15.51
N CYS A 140 -16.98 -14.09 16.77
CA CYS A 140 -18.28 -14.59 17.21
C CYS A 140 -19.40 -13.54 17.03
N ASP A 141 -19.07 -12.25 17.09
CA ASP A 141 -20.01 -11.15 16.91
C ASP A 141 -20.26 -10.80 15.43
N SER A 142 -19.28 -11.10 14.57
CA SER A 142 -19.37 -10.92 13.10
C SER A 142 -18.89 -12.20 12.39
N PRO A 143 -19.78 -13.20 12.23
CA PRO A 143 -19.40 -14.51 11.71
C PRO A 143 -19.32 -14.55 10.18
N TYR A 144 -19.85 -13.55 9.46
CA TYR A 144 -19.85 -13.47 8.01
C TYR A 144 -18.98 -12.31 7.51
N ILE A 145 -18.46 -12.45 6.30
CA ILE A 145 -17.69 -11.42 5.62
C ILE A 145 -18.64 -10.36 5.05
N ASP A 146 -18.38 -9.08 5.34
CA ASP A 146 -19.09 -7.95 4.73
C ASP A 146 -18.26 -7.30 3.61
N VAL A 147 -18.94 -6.86 2.55
CA VAL A 147 -18.35 -6.11 1.43
C VAL A 147 -17.83 -4.75 1.90
N SER A 148 -18.48 -4.14 2.92
CA SER A 148 -18.02 -2.87 3.50
C SER A 148 -16.63 -3.01 4.13
N ASP A 149 -16.36 -4.15 4.77
CA ASP A 149 -15.04 -4.44 5.36
C ASP A 149 -13.97 -4.61 4.29
N LEU A 150 -14.29 -5.31 3.19
CA LEU A 150 -13.40 -5.47 2.05
C LEU A 150 -13.09 -4.10 1.41
N SER A 151 -14.12 -3.27 1.20
CA SER A 151 -13.99 -1.92 0.67
C SER A 151 -13.04 -1.07 1.53
N ALA A 152 -13.22 -1.07 2.85
CA ALA A 152 -12.36 -0.33 3.78
C ALA A 152 -10.90 -0.82 3.77
N ILE A 153 -10.67 -2.14 3.65
CA ILE A 153 -9.31 -2.71 3.57
C ILE A 153 -8.66 -2.33 2.23
N ILE A 154 -9.39 -2.41 1.12
CA ILE A 154 -8.89 -1.99 -0.20
C ILE A 154 -8.55 -0.51 -0.17
N ASP A 155 -9.44 0.34 0.36
CA ASP A 155 -9.22 1.77 0.51
C ASP A 155 -7.93 2.06 1.27
N LYS A 156 -7.73 1.40 2.41
CA LYS A 156 -6.49 1.51 3.19
C LYS A 156 -5.26 1.03 2.43
N THR A 157 -5.39 0.01 1.58
CA THR A 157 -4.28 -0.60 0.83
C THR A 157 -3.87 0.26 -0.38
N VAL A 158 -4.83 0.88 -1.05
CA VAL A 158 -4.59 1.72 -2.24
C VAL A 158 -4.48 3.21 -1.90
N ALA A 159 -4.83 3.61 -0.68
CA ALA A 159 -4.77 5.00 -0.25
C ALA A 159 -3.32 5.53 -0.34
N PRO A 160 -3.11 6.69 -0.99
CA PRO A 160 -1.81 7.37 -1.02
C PRO A 160 -1.40 7.98 0.35
N GLU A 161 -2.20 7.78 1.40
CA GLU A 161 -2.26 8.65 2.58
C GLU A 161 -1.20 8.38 3.66
N HIS A 162 -0.30 7.41 3.51
CA HIS A 162 0.69 7.15 4.57
C HIS A 162 1.52 8.40 4.92
N ARG A 163 1.84 9.21 3.90
CA ARG A 163 2.59 10.45 4.11
C ARG A 163 1.72 11.57 4.69
N VAL A 164 0.47 11.70 4.26
CA VAL A 164 -0.49 12.67 4.84
C VAL A 164 -0.73 12.36 6.33
N LYS A 165 -0.88 11.08 6.68
CA LYS A 165 -1.03 10.63 8.07
C LYS A 165 0.24 10.87 8.90
N LEU A 166 1.42 10.67 8.30
CA LEU A 166 2.69 11.02 8.94
C LEU A 166 2.76 12.53 9.23
N LEU A 167 2.41 13.38 8.25
CA LEU A 167 2.35 14.85 8.44
C LEU A 167 1.35 15.26 9.52
N GLN A 168 0.20 14.58 9.59
CA GLN A 168 -0.81 14.78 10.63
C GLN A 168 -0.36 14.30 12.02
N SER A 169 0.65 13.44 12.11
CA SER A 169 1.22 12.98 13.37
C SER A 169 2.31 13.88 13.94
N LEU A 170 2.78 14.86 13.15
CA LEU A 170 3.80 15.82 13.57
C LEU A 170 3.28 16.71 14.70
N SER A 171 4.20 17.13 15.57
CA SER A 171 3.94 18.20 16.52
C SER A 171 3.66 19.51 15.79
N ILE A 172 2.98 20.42 16.47
CA ILE A 172 2.66 21.76 15.96
C ILE A 172 3.94 22.51 15.54
N LEU A 173 5.03 22.33 16.30
CA LEU A 173 6.33 22.93 15.98
C LEU A 173 6.90 22.36 14.68
N GLU A 174 6.94 21.04 14.53
CA GLU A 174 7.46 20.38 13.33
C GLU A 174 6.64 20.73 12.09
N LEU A 175 5.32 20.71 12.20
CA LEU A 175 4.44 21.14 11.12
C LEU A 175 4.68 22.61 10.75
N SER A 176 4.91 23.48 11.74
CA SER A 176 5.24 24.89 11.50
C SER A 176 6.58 25.05 10.76
N LEU A 177 7.57 24.20 11.03
CA LEU A 177 8.84 24.18 10.30
C LEU A 177 8.66 23.69 8.86
N VAL A 178 7.82 22.68 8.64
CA VAL A 178 7.46 22.22 7.29
C VAL A 178 6.76 23.34 6.51
N ILE A 179 5.85 24.09 7.13
CA ILE A 179 5.18 25.25 6.51
C ILE A 179 6.17 26.38 6.22
N ALA A 180 7.07 26.71 7.16
CA ALA A 180 8.15 27.67 6.92
C ALA A 180 8.99 27.25 5.71
N MET A 181 9.28 25.95 5.60
CA MET A 181 10.10 25.41 4.53
C MET A 181 9.38 25.46 3.18
N LYS A 182 8.09 25.09 3.14
CA LYS A 182 7.21 25.23 1.96
C LYS A 182 7.20 26.66 1.46
N HIS A 183 6.85 27.63 2.31
CA HIS A 183 6.80 29.04 1.89
C HIS A 183 8.16 29.54 1.43
N GLY A 184 9.24 29.17 2.12
CA GLY A 184 10.59 29.55 1.72
C GLY A 184 10.92 29.03 0.32
N MET A 185 10.64 27.76 0.05
CA MET A 185 10.82 27.19 -1.29
C MET A 185 9.89 27.85 -2.33
N GLU A 186 8.67 28.24 -1.99
CA GLU A 186 7.78 29.00 -2.90
C GLU A 186 8.34 30.40 -3.24
N ILE A 187 8.95 31.08 -2.27
CA ILE A 187 9.53 32.43 -2.47
C ILE A 187 10.80 32.34 -3.31
N PHE A 188 11.60 31.30 -3.12
CA PHE A 188 12.90 31.13 -3.75
C PHE A 188 12.86 30.08 -4.88
N ASP A 189 11.76 29.95 -5.62
CA ASP A 189 11.64 29.09 -6.82
C ASP A 189 12.17 27.66 -6.65
N GLY A 190 11.83 27.02 -5.53
CA GLY A 190 12.19 25.64 -5.21
C GLY A 190 13.63 25.45 -4.73
N GLN A 191 14.38 26.53 -4.47
CA GLN A 191 15.77 26.41 -3.99
C GLN A 191 15.84 25.75 -2.59
N PRO A 192 16.85 24.90 -2.35
CA PRO A 192 17.09 24.30 -1.04
C PRO A 192 17.32 25.32 0.05
N MET A 193 16.95 24.98 1.28
CA MET A 193 17.11 25.87 2.44
C MET A 193 17.92 25.21 3.56
N ASN A 194 18.67 26.02 4.30
CA ASN A 194 19.33 25.57 5.52
C ASN A 194 18.48 25.87 6.77
N PHE A 195 18.94 25.39 7.93
CA PHE A 195 18.23 25.56 9.20
C PHE A 195 18.04 27.04 9.56
N GLU A 196 19.03 27.90 9.33
CA GLU A 196 18.92 29.33 9.66
C GLU A 196 17.82 30.04 8.87
N MET A 197 17.68 29.72 7.58
CA MET A 197 16.64 30.29 6.71
C MET A 197 15.24 29.89 7.20
N VAL A 198 15.06 28.61 7.56
CA VAL A 198 13.81 28.08 8.10
C VAL A 198 13.51 28.70 9.47
N LEU A 199 14.51 28.76 10.35
CA LEU A 199 14.39 29.34 11.69
C LEU A 199 14.01 30.82 11.64
N HIS A 200 14.63 31.61 10.75
CA HIS A 200 14.31 33.02 10.57
C HIS A 200 12.83 33.21 10.18
N ARG A 201 12.33 32.42 9.23
CA ARG A 201 10.93 32.49 8.79
C ARG A 201 9.96 32.04 9.88
N TYR A 202 10.26 30.95 10.59
CA TYR A 202 9.48 30.52 11.76
C TYR A 202 9.45 31.58 12.86
N THR A 203 10.60 32.19 13.17
CA THR A 203 10.71 33.22 14.21
C THR A 203 9.91 34.49 13.84
N LYS A 204 9.93 34.91 12.57
CA LYS A 204 9.10 36.01 12.06
C LYS A 204 7.60 35.74 12.28
N PHE A 205 7.16 34.51 12.02
CA PHE A 205 5.79 34.07 12.30
C PHE A 205 5.46 34.05 13.80
N ALA A 206 6.31 33.42 14.62
CA ALA A 206 6.10 33.27 16.06
C ALA A 206 6.03 34.64 16.77
N ASN A 207 6.89 35.59 16.42
CA ASN A 207 6.89 36.93 17.00
C ASN A 207 5.67 37.77 16.61
N SER A 208 5.09 37.51 15.43
CA SER A 208 3.89 38.22 14.97
C SER A 208 2.62 37.71 15.65
N ASN A 209 2.60 36.45 16.08
CA ASN A 209 1.46 35.79 16.69
C ASN A 209 1.76 35.54 18.19
N SER A 210 1.57 36.61 18.98
CA SER A 210 1.92 36.78 20.40
C SER A 210 1.36 35.71 21.39
N SER A 211 0.57 34.74 20.91
CA SER A 211 0.04 33.61 21.68
C SER A 211 1.01 32.42 21.77
N THR A 212 2.05 32.38 20.92
CA THR A 212 2.98 31.24 20.84
C THR A 212 4.16 31.47 21.78
N GLN A 213 4.36 30.59 22.78
CA GLN A 213 5.54 30.64 23.63
C GLN A 213 6.81 30.63 22.77
N THR A 214 7.77 31.51 23.07
CA THR A 214 9.05 31.56 22.36
C THR A 214 9.78 30.24 22.57
N VAL A 215 9.82 29.41 21.53
CA VAL A 215 10.47 28.10 21.59
C VAL A 215 11.99 28.28 21.53
N PRO A 216 12.77 27.71 22.47
CA PRO A 216 14.22 27.81 22.44
C PRO A 216 14.82 27.17 21.17
N ARG A 217 15.84 27.82 20.60
CA ARG A 217 16.56 27.35 19.40
C ARG A 217 16.99 25.87 19.46
N PRO A 218 17.52 25.33 20.58
CA PRO A 218 17.87 23.90 20.64
C PRO A 218 16.68 22.95 20.46
N VAL A 219 15.49 23.37 20.87
CA VAL A 219 14.25 22.58 20.69
C VAL A 219 13.82 22.60 19.22
N ILE A 220 13.93 23.76 18.57
CA ILE A 220 13.64 23.90 17.13
C ILE A 220 14.63 23.08 16.30
N LEU A 221 15.92 23.08 16.67
CA LEU A 221 16.94 22.27 16.00
C LEU A 221 16.64 20.77 16.14
N LYS A 222 16.23 20.30 17.33
CA LYS A 222 15.82 18.90 17.52
C LYS A 222 14.59 18.53 16.69
N ALA A 223 13.58 19.41 16.61
CA ALA A 223 12.42 19.20 15.74
C ALA A 223 12.83 19.11 14.26
N PHE A 224 13.78 19.95 13.84
CA PHE A 224 14.32 19.91 12.48
C PHE A 224 15.11 18.62 12.21
N GLU A 225 15.92 18.14 13.16
CA GLU A 225 16.61 16.85 13.05
C GLU A 225 15.60 15.69 12.99
N HIS A 226 14.53 15.73 13.77
CA HIS A 226 13.49 14.72 13.71
C HIS A 226 12.75 14.70 12.35
N LEU A 227 12.46 15.86 11.76
CA LEU A 227 11.93 15.94 10.40
C LEU A 227 12.85 15.28 9.36
N GLN A 228 14.17 15.36 9.57
CA GLN A 228 15.15 14.68 8.72
C GLN A 228 15.14 13.17 8.96
N GLU A 229 15.05 12.72 10.23
CA GLU A 229 14.93 11.30 10.58
C GLU A 229 13.67 10.65 9.99
N LEU A 230 12.58 11.42 9.87
CA LEU A 230 11.33 11.00 9.23
C LEU A 230 11.36 11.09 7.70
N GLU A 231 12.49 11.49 7.10
CA GLU A 231 12.65 11.70 5.65
C GLU A 231 11.63 12.67 5.03
N ILE A 232 11.07 13.58 5.85
CA ILE A 232 10.19 14.66 5.39
C ILE A 232 11.02 15.76 4.73
N ILE A 233 12.23 15.99 5.27
CA ILE A 233 13.26 16.83 4.67
C ILE A 233 14.48 15.98 4.33
N MET A 234 15.09 16.24 3.18
CA MET A 234 16.24 15.49 2.70
C MET A 234 17.42 16.41 2.42
N PRO A 235 18.65 16.03 2.83
CA PRO A 235 19.83 16.82 2.56
C PRO A 235 20.14 16.81 1.06
N VAL A 236 20.42 17.98 0.49
CA VAL A 236 20.85 18.10 -0.90
C VAL A 236 22.33 17.75 -0.99
N LYS A 237 22.65 16.67 -1.70
CA LYS A 237 24.03 16.32 -2.00
C LYS A 237 24.56 17.32 -3.04
N THR A 238 25.54 18.14 -2.65
CA THR A 238 26.24 19.01 -3.59
C THR A 238 26.89 18.12 -4.67
N THR A 239 26.47 18.31 -5.93
CA THR A 239 26.90 17.49 -7.09
C THR A 239 28.31 17.80 -7.58
N ASP A 240 29.05 18.67 -6.92
CA ASP A 240 30.34 19.18 -7.39
C ASP A 240 31.51 18.19 -7.30
N SER A 241 31.27 16.93 -6.92
CA SER A 241 32.34 15.93 -6.76
C SER A 241 32.07 14.60 -7.47
N ILE A 242 31.57 14.62 -8.70
CA ILE A 242 31.52 13.42 -9.57
C ILE A 242 32.94 12.84 -9.81
N TYR A 243 34.01 13.61 -9.58
CA TYR A 243 35.40 13.18 -9.76
C TYR A 243 36.17 12.81 -8.48
N ASN A 244 35.60 12.97 -7.27
CA ASN A 244 36.28 12.59 -6.03
C ASN A 244 35.42 11.60 -5.22
N GLY A 245 35.68 10.31 -5.43
CA GLY A 245 35.10 9.20 -4.67
C GLY A 245 35.60 9.06 -3.23
N SER A 246 36.14 10.11 -2.63
CA SER A 246 36.63 10.13 -1.25
C SER A 246 35.99 11.30 -0.49
N GLU A 247 35.10 10.95 0.42
CA GLU A 247 34.59 11.77 1.53
C GLU A 247 34.04 13.15 1.16
N THR A 248 32.72 13.16 1.01
CA THR A 248 31.84 14.31 0.81
C THR A 248 32.20 15.53 1.67
N THR A 249 32.52 16.64 1.03
CA THR A 249 32.65 17.98 1.63
C THR A 249 31.42 18.41 2.44
N ALA A 250 30.25 17.80 2.20
CA ALA A 250 29.03 17.98 2.99
C ALA A 250 29.14 17.56 4.47
N ASN A 251 30.08 16.69 4.86
CA ASN A 251 30.30 16.34 6.26
C ASN A 251 31.13 17.36 7.05
N ARG A 252 31.79 18.31 6.36
CA ARG A 252 32.60 19.37 7.00
C ARG A 252 31.81 20.64 7.31
N VAL A 253 30.59 20.73 6.81
CA VAL A 253 29.68 21.86 7.08
C VAL A 253 28.92 21.59 8.37
N GLN A 254 28.89 22.59 9.25
CA GLN A 254 28.07 22.57 10.47
C GLN A 254 26.61 22.25 10.12
N LYS A 255 25.94 21.47 10.97
CA LYS A 255 24.62 20.88 10.68
C LYS A 255 23.58 21.92 10.27
N GLU A 256 23.66 23.11 10.87
CA GLU A 256 22.77 24.25 10.68
C GLU A 256 22.87 24.89 9.30
N TYR A 257 24.02 24.73 8.62
CA TYR A 257 24.28 25.33 7.30
C TYR A 257 24.19 24.33 6.16
N LYS A 258 23.86 23.06 6.45
CA LYS A 258 23.54 22.08 5.41
C LYS A 258 22.24 22.46 4.73
N LEU A 259 22.18 22.25 3.42
CA LEU A 259 21.01 22.55 2.60
C LEU A 259 20.08 21.32 2.56
N TYR A 260 18.79 21.57 2.73
CA TYR A 260 17.73 20.57 2.73
C TYR A 260 16.63 20.97 1.74
N THR A 261 15.94 19.98 1.21
CA THR A 261 14.74 20.14 0.38
C THR A 261 13.58 19.35 0.97
N LEU A 262 12.34 19.75 0.68
CA LEU A 262 11.16 19.00 1.08
C LEU A 262 11.04 17.76 0.19
N ALA A 263 10.94 16.58 0.80
CA ALA A 263 10.66 15.32 0.09
C ALA A 263 9.14 15.08 -0.10
N VAL A 264 8.33 16.03 0.37
CA VAL A 264 6.88 15.95 0.40
C VAL A 264 6.27 16.98 -0.57
N PRO A 265 5.54 16.52 -1.60
CA PRO A 265 4.63 17.33 -2.39
C PRO A 265 3.74 18.29 -1.61
N ASN A 266 3.54 19.46 -2.20
CA ASN A 266 2.71 20.52 -1.64
C ASN A 266 1.24 20.10 -1.48
N GLU A 267 0.76 19.16 -2.30
CA GLU A 267 -0.59 18.60 -2.23
C GLU A 267 -0.80 17.87 -0.89
N ASP A 268 0.10 16.95 -0.54
CA ASP A 268 0.04 16.24 0.74
C ASP A 268 0.14 17.17 1.95
N ILE A 269 0.98 18.22 1.89
CA ILE A 269 1.07 19.22 2.96
C ILE A 269 -0.28 19.96 3.08
N SER A 270 -0.89 20.32 1.95
CA SER A 270 -2.19 21.00 1.93
C SER A 270 -3.30 20.13 2.50
N ASP A 271 -3.33 18.85 2.14
CA ASP A 271 -4.34 17.91 2.61
C ASP A 271 -4.11 17.49 4.07
N ALA A 272 -2.85 17.45 4.52
CA ALA A 272 -2.53 17.26 5.93
C ALA A 272 -3.05 18.42 6.78
N VAL A 273 -2.80 19.67 6.37
CA VAL A 273 -3.23 20.88 7.09
C VAL A 273 -4.76 20.99 7.15
N LYS A 274 -5.46 20.74 6.04
CA LYS A 274 -6.94 20.80 5.98
C LYS A 274 -7.62 19.85 6.97
N ASN A 275 -7.07 18.65 7.15
CA ASN A 275 -7.69 17.57 7.94
C ASN A 275 -7.05 17.40 9.33
N PHE A 276 -6.21 18.34 9.77
CA PHE A 276 -5.52 18.26 11.06
C PHE A 276 -6.47 18.61 12.22
N LYS A 277 -6.88 17.60 13.01
CA LYS A 277 -7.97 17.70 14.01
C LYS A 277 -7.82 18.75 15.12
N ALA A 278 -6.60 19.23 15.38
CA ALA A 278 -6.31 20.16 16.48
C ALA A 278 -5.32 21.27 16.07
N LEU A 279 -5.40 21.75 14.82
CA LEU A 279 -4.48 22.76 14.31
C LEU A 279 -4.85 24.15 14.85
N PRO A 280 -3.92 24.88 15.51
CA PRO A 280 -4.14 26.27 15.89
C PRO A 280 -4.54 27.13 14.68
N THR A 281 -5.52 28.01 14.88
CA THR A 281 -6.08 28.85 13.82
C THR A 281 -5.04 29.76 13.18
N GLU A 282 -4.04 30.19 13.95
CA GLU A 282 -2.93 31.04 13.51
C GLU A 282 -2.05 30.33 12.48
N ILE A 283 -1.84 29.03 12.65
CA ILE A 283 -1.04 28.21 11.73
C ILE A 283 -1.82 27.92 10.46
N ASN A 284 -3.12 27.63 10.57
CA ASN A 284 -3.97 27.47 9.39
C ASN A 284 -4.04 28.78 8.57
N HIS A 285 -4.18 29.92 9.26
CA HIS A 285 -4.16 31.23 8.61
C HIS A 285 -2.81 31.52 7.95
N TRP A 286 -1.70 31.20 8.63
CA TRP A 286 -0.37 31.36 8.08
C TRP A 286 -0.12 30.45 6.88
N PHE A 287 -0.56 29.19 6.91
CA PHE A 287 -0.43 28.27 5.79
C PHE A 287 -1.05 28.81 4.50
N ASN A 288 -2.29 29.33 4.61
CA ASN A 288 -3.05 29.85 3.48
C ASN A 288 -2.54 31.22 3.00
N ASN A 289 -1.93 32.00 3.88
CA ASN A 289 -1.34 33.28 3.55
C ASN A 289 0.16 33.13 3.36
N SER A 290 0.57 32.86 2.12
CA SER A 290 1.96 33.00 1.69
C SER A 290 2.35 34.48 1.73
N VAL A 291 2.56 35.03 2.93
CA VAL A 291 3.02 36.41 3.09
C VAL A 291 4.48 36.46 2.64
N VAL A 292 4.70 37.27 1.60
CA VAL A 292 5.96 37.87 1.16
C VAL A 292 6.72 38.46 2.35
#